data_AF-A0A7W1G6L6-F1
#
_entry.id   AF-A0A7W1G6L6-F1
#
_cell.length_a   1.000
_cell.length_b   1.000
_cell.length_c   1.000
_cell.angle_alpha   90.00
_cell.angle_beta   90.00
_cell.angle_gamma   90.00
#
_symmetry.space_group_name_H-M   'P 1'
#
loop_
_entity.id
_entity.type
_entity.pdbx_description
1 polymer ?
#
loop_
_entity_poly.entity_id
_entity_poly.type
_entity_poly.pdbx_seq_one_letter_code
_entity_poly.pdbx_strand_id
1 'polypeptide(L)'
;MSQAIPDVVYAALAAQLGIPAADLVRRQDDGLDRLGLDSHGLMRVLLDVERALGLPSLDLDDAALESPATLVAGVAAVARGP
;
A
#
# COMPACT_ATOMS: atom_id res chain seq x y z
N MET A 1 17.10 -4.82 9.56
CA MET A 1 15.81 -5.13 10.20
C MET A 1 14.80 -5.22 9.06
N SER A 2 14.25 -6.40 8.78
CA SER A 2 13.25 -6.55 7.72
C SER A 2 11.99 -5.81 8.16
N GLN A 3 11.66 -4.70 7.50
CA GLN A 3 10.41 -3.99 7.74
C GLN A 3 9.24 -4.89 7.33
N ALA A 4 8.20 -4.99 8.16
CA ALA A 4 7.04 -5.81 7.82
C ALA A 4 6.27 -5.12 6.68
N ILE A 5 5.75 -5.92 5.73
CA ILE A 5 5.01 -5.41 4.56
C ILE A 5 3.86 -4.48 4.96
N PRO A 6 3.03 -4.79 5.97
CA PRO A 6 1.99 -3.87 6.41
C PRO A 6 2.55 -2.51 6.82
N ASP A 7 3.65 -2.46 7.59
CA ASP A 7 4.25 -1.20 8.04
C ASP A 7 4.72 -0.34 6.86
N VAL A 8 5.29 -0.96 5.83
CA VAL A 8 5.76 -0.24 4.63
C VAL A 8 4.59 0.33 3.85
N VAL A 9 3.55 -0.48 3.62
CA VAL A 9 2.36 -0.03 2.87
C VAL A 9 1.63 1.08 3.62
N TYR A 10 1.39 0.92 4.93
CA TYR A 10 0.72 1.94 5.73
C TYR A 10 1.57 3.21 5.87
N ALA A 11 2.90 3.11 5.93
CA ALA A 11 3.78 4.27 5.93
C ALA A 11 3.73 5.04 4.60
N ALA A 12 3.72 4.34 3.47
CA ALA A 12 3.61 4.95 2.15
C ALA A 12 2.24 5.64 1.96
N LEU A 13 1.15 4.96 2.33
CA LEU A 13 -0.20 5.54 2.32
C LEU A 13 -0.29 6.75 3.26
N ALA A 14 0.28 6.67 4.46
CA ALA A 14 0.27 7.77 5.41
C ALA A 14 0.99 9.02 4.86
N ALA A 15 2.15 8.82 4.22
CA ALA A 15 2.90 9.89 3.60
C ALA A 15 2.13 10.53 2.44
N GLN A 16 1.45 9.73 1.62
CA GLN A 16 0.70 10.21 0.47
C GLN A 16 -0.60 10.94 0.84
N LEU A 17 -1.33 10.43 1.85
CA LEU A 17 -2.63 10.94 2.26
C LEU A 17 -2.55 12.02 3.34
N GLY A 18 -1.39 12.16 3.99
CA GLY A 18 -1.25 13.02 5.17
C GLY A 18 -2.06 12.53 6.38
N ILE A 19 -2.43 11.24 6.39
CA ILE A 19 -3.19 10.59 7.46
C ILE A 19 -2.23 9.71 8.28
N PRO A 20 -2.26 9.75 9.62
CA PRO A 20 -1.43 8.86 10.43
C PRO A 20 -1.68 7.38 10.11
N ALA A 21 -0.62 6.57 10.05
CA ALA A 21 -0.73 5.13 9.77
C ALA A 21 -1.70 4.40 10.72
N ALA A 22 -1.73 4.81 12.00
CA ALA A 22 -2.67 4.26 12.98
C ALA A 22 -4.16 4.51 12.63
N ASP A 23 -4.47 5.63 11.97
CA ASP A 23 -5.82 5.93 11.51
C ASP A 23 -6.16 5.17 10.23
N LEU A 24 -5.18 4.96 9.35
CA LEU A 24 -5.34 4.11 8.16
C LEU A 24 -5.59 2.64 8.53
N VAL A 25 -4.97 2.12 9.59
CA VAL A 25 -5.24 0.77 10.09
C VAL A 25 -6.70 0.63 10.56
N ARG A 26 -7.27 1.68 11.17
CA ARG A 26 -8.71 1.69 11.55
C ARG A 26 -9.64 1.78 10.36
N ARG A 27 -9.14 2.30 9.23
CA ARG A 27 -9.83 2.50 7.95
C ARG A 27 -9.31 1.55 6.88
N GLN A 28 -8.81 0.39 7.29
CA GLN A 28 -8.16 -0.54 6.37
C GLN A 28 -9.12 -1.11 5.32
N ASP A 29 -10.42 -1.08 5.60
CA ASP A 29 -11.50 -1.50 4.71
C ASP A 29 -12.13 -0.31 3.94
N ASP A 30 -11.70 0.93 4.20
CA ASP A 30 -12.14 2.09 3.43
C ASP A 30 -11.49 2.04 2.04
N GLY A 31 -12.28 2.39 1.03
CA GLY A 31 -11.78 2.49 -0.34
C GLY A 31 -10.63 3.49 -0.45
N LEU A 32 -9.57 3.16 -1.20
CA LEU A 32 -8.44 4.07 -1.42
C LEU A 32 -8.91 5.40 -2.05
N ASP A 33 -9.90 5.36 -2.94
CA ASP A 33 -10.54 6.55 -3.53
C ASP A 33 -11.20 7.43 -2.47
N ARG A 34 -11.91 6.82 -1.51
CA ARG A 34 -12.61 7.52 -0.42
C ARG A 34 -11.65 8.15 0.58
N LEU A 35 -10.47 7.55 0.74
CA LEU A 35 -9.39 8.11 1.54
C LEU A 35 -8.71 9.30 0.84
N GLY A 36 -9.07 9.59 -0.41
CA GLY A 36 -8.49 10.67 -1.21
C GLY A 36 -7.24 10.26 -1.97
N LEU A 37 -7.05 8.96 -2.23
CA LEU A 37 -5.94 8.47 -3.04
C LEU A 37 -6.32 8.50 -4.52
N ASP A 38 -5.79 9.47 -5.25
CA ASP A 38 -5.93 9.52 -6.71
C ASP A 38 -4.98 8.54 -7.40
N SER A 39 -5.18 8.27 -8.69
CA SER A 39 -4.31 7.37 -9.48
C SER A 39 -2.83 7.76 -9.45
N HIS A 40 -2.53 9.07 -9.44
CA HIS A 40 -1.15 9.56 -9.35
C HIS A 40 -0.55 9.33 -7.95
N GLY A 41 -1.36 9.52 -6.90
CA GLY A 41 -0.97 9.22 -5.52
C GLY A 41 -0.74 7.73 -5.31
N LEU A 42 -1.61 6.89 -5.88
CA LEU A 42 -1.47 5.45 -5.86
C LEU A 42 -0.17 5.00 -6.53
N MET A 43 0.14 5.51 -7.72
CA MET A 43 1.40 5.19 -8.40
C MET A 43 2.61 5.59 -7.55
N ARG A 44 2.54 6.72 -6.83
CA ARG A 44 3.61 7.13 -5.92
C ARG A 44 3.76 6.16 -4.74
N VAL A 45 2.65 5.74 -4.13
CA VAL A 45 2.63 4.75 -3.05
C VAL A 45 3.26 3.44 -3.51
N LEU A 46 2.88 2.93 -4.68
CA LEU A 46 3.46 1.70 -5.22
C LEU A 46 4.98 1.81 -5.41
N LEU A 47 5.47 2.92 -5.98
CA LEU A 47 6.91 3.17 -6.16
C LEU A 47 7.66 3.25 -4.81
N ASP A 48 7.08 3.89 -3.81
CA ASP A 48 7.68 3.98 -2.47
C ASP A 48 7.72 2.59 -1.79
N VAL A 49 6.68 1.78 -1.95
CA VAL A 49 6.63 0.39 -1.45
C VAL A 49 7.65 -0.50 -2.17
N GLU A 50 7.74 -0.44 -3.50
CA GLU A 50 8.73 -1.17 -4.30
C GLU A 50 10.15 -0.88 -3.82
N ARG A 51 10.47 0.41 -3.66
CA ARG A 51 11.79 0.86 -3.19
C ARG A 51 12.09 0.40 -1.76
N ALA A 52 11.12 0.49 -0.87
CA ALA A 52 11.29 0.10 0.53
C ALA A 52 11.43 -1.42 0.69
N LEU A 53 10.75 -2.22 -0.14
CA LEU A 53 10.82 -3.68 -0.11
C LEU A 53 11.89 -4.27 -1.04
N GLY A 54 12.52 -3.46 -1.89
CA GLY A 54 13.49 -3.93 -2.89
C GLY A 54 12.86 -4.79 -3.98
N LEU A 55 11.59 -4.55 -4.31
CA LEU A 55 10.85 -5.28 -5.34
C LEU A 55 11.03 -4.60 -6.71
N PRO A 56 11.14 -5.36 -7.82
CA PRO A 56 11.37 -4.80 -9.15
C PRO A 56 10.13 -4.09 -9.72
N SER A 57 8.94 -4.69 -9.57
CA SER A 57 7.66 -4.05 -9.85
C SER A 57 6.53 -4.79 -9.12
N LEU A 58 5.55 -4.04 -8.62
CA LEU A 58 4.32 -4.56 -8.04
C LEU A 58 3.28 -4.77 -9.14
N ASP A 59 3.19 -6.00 -9.65
CA ASP A 59 2.09 -6.42 -10.51
C ASP A 59 0.91 -6.83 -9.60
N LEU A 60 -0.06 -5.92 -9.47
CA LEU A 60 -1.20 -6.05 -8.57
C LEU A 60 -2.49 -5.99 -9.37
N ASP A 61 -3.41 -6.91 -9.09
CA ASP A 61 -4.78 -6.86 -9.62
C ASP A 61 -5.54 -5.64 -9.08
N ASP A 62 -6.54 -5.16 -9.81
CA ASP A 62 -7.40 -4.05 -9.38
C ASP A 62 -8.02 -4.26 -7.99
N ALA A 63 -8.33 -5.51 -7.63
CA ALA A 63 -8.86 -5.87 -6.31
C ALA A 63 -7.87 -5.55 -5.16
N ALA A 64 -6.56 -5.67 -5.41
CA ALA A 64 -5.53 -5.28 -4.46
C ALA A 64 -5.43 -3.76 -4.31
N LEU A 65 -6.02 -2.97 -5.23
CA LEU A 65 -6.00 -1.52 -5.21
C LEU A 65 -7.31 -0.93 -4.64
N GLU A 66 -8.21 -1.76 -4.12
CA GLU A 66 -9.49 -1.29 -3.57
C GLU A 66 -9.34 -0.61 -2.20
N SER A 67 -8.53 -1.15 -1.29
CA SER A 67 -8.43 -0.69 0.11
C SER A 67 -7.02 -0.87 0.67
N PRO A 68 -6.64 -0.22 1.79
CA PRO A 68 -5.36 -0.46 2.43
C PRO A 68 -5.13 -1.93 2.79
N ALA A 69 -6.16 -2.64 3.26
CA ALA A 69 -6.05 -4.07 3.60
C ALA A 69 -5.76 -4.94 2.37
N THR A 70 -6.47 -4.70 1.25
CA THR A 70 -6.24 -5.47 0.02
C THR A 70 -4.89 -5.12 -0.63
N LEU A 71 -4.41 -3.89 -0.48
CA LEU A 71 -3.08 -3.49 -0.94
C LEU A 71 -1.97 -4.21 -0.18
N VAL A 72 -2.08 -4.29 1.15
CA VAL A 72 -1.16 -5.08 1.97
C VAL A 72 -1.15 -6.54 1.54
N ALA A 73 -2.33 -7.13 1.31
CA ALA A 73 -2.45 -8.52 0.88
C ALA A 73 -1.82 -8.75 -0.51
N GLY A 74 -2.07 -7.87 -1.47
CA GLY A 74 -1.49 -7.93 -2.80
C GLY A 74 0.03 -7.81 -2.79
N VAL A 75 0.57 -6.81 -2.07
CA VAL A 75 2.02 -6.64 -1.92
C VAL A 75 2.65 -7.86 -1.24
N ALA A 76 1.98 -8.44 -0.23
CA ALA A 76 2.44 -9.65 0.43
C ALA A 76 2.44 -10.88 -0.48
N ALA A 77 1.48 -10.98 -1.41
CA ALA A 77 1.46 -12.03 -2.42
C ALA A 77 2.64 -11.90 -3.38
N VAL A 78 2.88 -10.69 -3.92
CA VAL A 78 4.02 -10.42 -4.82
C VAL A 78 5.35 -10.69 -4.13
N ALA A 79 5.51 -10.24 -2.88
CA ALA A 79 6.75 -10.39 -2.13
C ALA A 79 7.08 -11.85 -1.76
N ARG A 80 6.09 -12.75 -1.74
CA ARG A 80 6.31 -14.18 -1.50
C ARG A 80 6.78 -14.92 -2.75
N GLY A 81 6.63 -14.31 -3.94
CA GLY A 81 6.84 -14.96 -5.22
C GLY A 81 5.78 -16.01 -5.55
N PRO A 82 5.69 -16.46 -6.81
CA PRO A 82 4.93 -17.64 -7.19
C PRO A 82 5.49 -18.93 -6.57
#